data_AF-A0A4Z0BHM8-F1
#
_entry.id   AF-A0A4Z0BHM8-F1
#
_cell.length_a   1.000
_cell.length_b   1.000
_cell.length_c   1.000
_cell.angle_alpha   90.00
_cell.angle_beta   90.00
_cell.angle_gamma   90.00
#
_symmetry.space_group_name_H-M   'P 1'
#
loop_
_entity.id
_entity.type
_entity.pdbx_description
1 polymer ?
#
loop_
_entity_poly.entity_id
_entity_poly.type
_entity_poly.pdbx_seq_one_letter_code
_entity_poly.pdbx_strand_id
1 'polypeptide(L)'
;MDWFALLENPKALQAYYPAAPDLSGVVLHSIGFRRDGPMAELVIDLPAFPAKPSPRWPVEANTCQVRLQSIDLQSVELSRWGTGVVGDLKVSKTAHGVGLEFSGEAMFRLDGRWLRVESVTGYVRGAF
;
A
#
# COMPACT_ATOMS: atom_id res chain seq x y z
N MET A 1 9.21 1.45 -12.92
CA MET A 1 8.98 -0.01 -12.92
C MET A 1 7.56 -0.21 -12.42
N ASP A 2 6.74 -1.01 -13.09
CA ASP A 2 5.35 -1.26 -12.66
C ASP A 2 5.37 -2.12 -11.38
N TRP A 3 4.91 -1.56 -10.26
CA TRP A 3 4.94 -2.24 -8.97
C TRP A 3 3.89 -3.35 -8.86
N PHE A 4 2.85 -3.37 -9.72
CA PHE A 4 1.91 -4.48 -9.74
C PHE A 4 2.61 -5.80 -10.06
N ALA A 5 3.64 -5.79 -10.90
CA ALA A 5 4.40 -6.99 -11.25
C ALA A 5 5.16 -7.62 -10.06
N LEU A 6 5.28 -6.91 -8.94
CA LEU A 6 5.91 -7.38 -7.71
C LEU A 6 4.89 -7.94 -6.70
N LEU A 7 3.60 -7.92 -7.03
CA LEU A 7 2.54 -8.50 -6.21
C LEU A 7 2.34 -9.97 -6.53
N GLU A 8 1.97 -10.76 -5.53
CA GLU A 8 1.53 -12.15 -5.72
C GLU A 8 0.19 -12.23 -6.45
N ASN A 9 -0.66 -11.21 -6.30
CA ASN A 9 -2.02 -11.17 -6.84
C ASN A 9 -2.34 -9.84 -7.55
N PRO A 10 -1.60 -9.46 -8.61
CA PRO A 10 -1.74 -8.16 -9.28
C PRO A 10 -3.17 -7.89 -9.79
N LYS A 11 -3.90 -8.96 -10.15
CA LYS A 11 -5.30 -8.90 -10.60
C LYS A 11 -6.22 -8.20 -9.60
N ALA A 12 -5.90 -8.22 -8.30
CA ALA A 12 -6.66 -7.55 -7.26
C ALA A 12 -6.72 -6.03 -7.45
N LEU A 13 -5.65 -5.41 -7.98
CA LEU A 13 -5.62 -3.99 -8.30
C LEU A 13 -5.87 -3.69 -9.77
N GLN A 14 -5.44 -4.57 -10.68
CA GLN A 14 -5.66 -4.40 -12.13
C GLN A 14 -7.14 -4.36 -12.51
N ALA A 15 -8.02 -4.96 -11.69
CA ALA A 15 -9.47 -4.84 -11.85
C ALA A 15 -9.96 -3.38 -11.77
N TYR A 16 -9.27 -2.54 -10.98
CA TYR A 16 -9.62 -1.13 -10.73
C TYR A 16 -8.74 -0.15 -11.51
N TYR A 17 -7.45 -0.48 -11.65
CA TYR A 17 -6.43 0.34 -12.27
C TYR A 17 -5.86 -0.35 -13.52
N PRO A 18 -6.15 0.15 -14.73
CA PRO A 18 -5.60 -0.41 -15.96
C PRO A 18 -4.06 -0.38 -16.03
N ALA A 19 -3.45 0.57 -15.32
CA ALA A 19 -2.01 0.69 -15.12
C ALA A 19 -1.73 1.04 -13.66
N ALA A 20 -0.59 0.59 -13.12
CA ALA A 20 -0.23 0.91 -11.75
C ALA A 20 -0.14 2.43 -11.53
N PRO A 21 -0.85 2.97 -10.53
CA PRO A 21 -0.74 4.38 -10.20
C PRO A 21 0.64 4.69 -9.63
N ASP A 22 1.06 5.94 -9.81
CA ASP A 22 2.20 6.48 -9.10
C ASP A 22 1.91 6.45 -7.59
N LEU A 23 2.97 6.26 -6.80
CA LEU A 23 2.88 6.11 -5.35
C LEU A 23 3.49 7.31 -4.61
N SER A 24 3.62 8.46 -5.28
CA SER A 24 3.99 9.72 -4.64
C SER A 24 2.79 10.32 -3.93
N GLY A 25 2.96 10.79 -2.70
CA GLY A 25 1.87 11.39 -1.90
C GLY A 25 0.80 10.39 -1.44
N VAL A 26 1.18 9.14 -1.20
CA VAL A 26 0.34 8.13 -0.54
C VAL A 26 0.02 8.55 0.89
N VAL A 27 -1.23 8.33 1.32
CA VAL A 27 -1.62 8.51 2.73
C VAL A 27 -1.45 7.18 3.46
N LEU A 28 -0.59 7.15 4.46
CA LEU A 28 -0.40 6.01 5.36
C LEU A 28 -1.41 6.08 6.52
N HIS A 29 -2.27 5.09 6.67
CA HIS A 29 -3.17 5.03 7.83
C HIS A 29 -2.55 4.25 8.99
N SER A 30 -1.93 3.11 8.69
CA SER A 30 -1.33 2.27 9.71
C SER A 30 -0.33 1.28 9.16
N ILE A 31 0.55 0.82 10.05
CA ILE A 31 1.41 -0.34 9.88
C ILE A 31 1.17 -1.25 11.09
N GLY A 32 0.71 -2.47 10.85
CA GLY A 32 0.46 -3.46 11.89
C GLY A 32 1.35 -4.69 11.71
N PHE A 33 2.09 -5.07 12.74
CA PHE A 33 2.81 -6.35 12.77
C PHE A 33 1.90 -7.43 13.36
N ARG A 34 1.74 -8.52 12.62
CA ARG A 34 0.82 -9.61 12.98
C ARG A 34 1.52 -10.59 13.93
N ARG A 35 0.76 -11.15 14.89
CA ARG A 35 1.25 -12.20 15.79
C ARG A 35 1.44 -13.55 15.08
N ASP A 36 0.65 -13.80 14.05
CA ASP A 36 0.45 -15.13 13.45
C ASP A 36 1.59 -15.52 12.48
N GLY A 37 2.60 -14.66 12.33
CA GLY A 37 3.79 -14.90 11.53
C GLY A 37 4.57 -13.61 11.31
N PRO A 38 5.78 -13.68 10.73
CA PRO A 38 6.56 -12.51 10.34
C PRO A 38 5.86 -11.80 9.18
N MET A 39 4.86 -10.97 9.50
CA MET A 39 4.04 -10.27 8.52
C MET A 39 3.72 -8.85 9.00
N ALA A 40 3.83 -7.89 8.07
CA ALA A 40 3.34 -6.53 8.26
C ALA A 40 2.16 -6.28 7.34
N GLU A 41 1.19 -5.56 7.87
CA GLU A 41 0.04 -5.08 7.13
C GLU A 41 0.08 -3.55 7.06
N LEU A 42 0.02 -3.01 5.86
CA LEU A 42 -0.02 -1.58 5.60
C LEU A 42 -1.41 -1.21 5.10
N VAL A 43 -1.97 -0.15 5.66
CA VAL A 43 -3.21 0.46 5.15
C VAL A 43 -2.84 1.79 4.57
N ILE A 44 -3.09 1.95 3.26
CA ILE A 44 -2.73 3.16 2.52
C ILE A 44 -3.88 3.63 1.65
N ASP A 45 -4.01 4.94 1.46
CA ASP A 45 -4.83 5.48 0.38
C ASP A 45 -3.95 5.79 -0.82
N LEU A 46 -4.37 5.31 -1.98
CA LEU A 46 -3.71 5.60 -3.23
C LEU A 46 -4.00 7.06 -3.66
N PRO A 47 -3.01 7.77 -4.21
CA PRO A 47 -3.13 9.19 -4.54
C PRO A 47 -4.10 9.44 -5.71
N ALA A 48 -4.26 8.46 -6.61
CA ALA A 48 -5.18 8.53 -7.73
C ALA A 48 -6.39 7.62 -7.48
N PHE A 49 -7.60 8.14 -7.66
CA PHE A 49 -8.81 7.31 -7.66
C PHE A 49 -8.85 6.42 -8.91
N PRO A 50 -9.33 5.16 -8.83
CA PRO A 50 -9.26 4.23 -9.95
C PRO A 50 -10.18 4.63 -11.11
N ALA A 51 -9.74 4.31 -12.33
CA ALA A 51 -10.54 4.51 -13.55
C ALA A 51 -11.76 3.59 -13.62
N LYS A 52 -11.74 2.45 -12.92
CA LYS A 52 -12.82 1.46 -12.86
C LYS A 52 -13.19 1.14 -11.41
N PRO A 53 -13.82 2.07 -10.66
CA PRO A 53 -14.20 1.83 -9.27
C PRO A 53 -15.20 0.66 -9.16
N SER A 54 -15.20 -0.03 -8.00
CA SER A 54 -16.18 -1.09 -7.77
C SER A 54 -17.59 -0.51 -7.73
N PRO A 55 -18.59 -1.15 -8.38
CA PRO A 55 -19.99 -0.78 -8.19
C PRO A 55 -20.51 -1.06 -6.77
N ARG A 56 -19.73 -1.75 -5.93
CA ARG A 56 -20.05 -2.01 -4.52
C ARG A 56 -19.61 -0.88 -3.57
N TRP A 57 -18.80 0.07 -4.05
CA TRP A 57 -18.38 1.21 -3.25
C TRP A 57 -19.48 2.29 -3.23
N PRO A 58 -19.45 3.23 -2.27
CA PRO A 58 -20.33 4.40 -2.30
C PRO A 58 -20.22 5.14 -3.63
N VAL A 59 -21.33 5.68 -4.13
CA VAL A 59 -21.38 6.38 -5.43
C VAL A 59 -20.47 7.62 -5.41
N GLU A 60 -20.35 8.26 -4.25
CA GLU A 60 -19.54 9.45 -4.02
C GLU A 60 -18.10 9.13 -3.60
N ALA A 61 -17.70 7.86 -3.62
CA ALA A 61 -16.35 7.47 -3.23
C ALA A 61 -15.31 8.23 -4.07
N ASN A 62 -14.37 8.85 -3.38
CA ASN A 62 -13.33 9.69 -3.99
C ASN A 62 -11.92 9.23 -3.61
N THR A 63 -11.81 8.24 -2.71
CA THR A 63 -10.55 7.72 -2.20
C THR A 63 -10.54 6.21 -2.29
N CYS A 64 -9.41 5.65 -2.74
CA CYS A 64 -9.20 4.21 -2.85
C CYS A 64 -8.16 3.77 -1.82
N GLN A 65 -8.61 3.02 -0.83
CA GLN A 65 -7.78 2.43 0.20
C GLN A 65 -7.35 1.02 -0.20
N VAL A 66 -6.07 0.73 0.00
CA VAL A 66 -5.47 -0.57 -0.23
C VAL A 66 -4.85 -1.08 1.06
N ARG A 67 -5.12 -2.34 1.36
CA ARG A 67 -4.43 -3.09 2.41
C ARG A 67 -3.38 -3.99 1.77
N LEU A 68 -2.11 -3.72 2.04
CA LEU A 68 -0.98 -4.52 1.57
C LEU A 68 -0.45 -5.39 2.71
N GLN A 69 -0.03 -6.60 2.39
CA GLN A 69 0.63 -7.51 3.31
C GLN A 69 2.01 -7.86 2.79
N SER A 70 3.04 -7.52 3.58
CA SER A 70 4.40 -8.03 3.41
C SER A 70 4.52 -9.30 4.23
N ILE A 71 4.76 -10.43 3.56
CA ILE A 71 4.70 -11.78 4.12
C ILE A 71 6.11 -12.36 4.18
N ASP A 72 6.41 -13.11 5.24
CA ASP A 72 7.74 -13.67 5.50
C ASP A 72 8.79 -12.55 5.59
N LEU A 73 8.52 -11.61 6.50
CA LEU A 73 9.36 -10.46 6.80
C LEU A 73 10.75 -10.89 7.26
N GLN A 74 11.76 -10.30 6.63
CA GLN A 74 13.17 -10.52 6.93
C GLN A 74 13.77 -9.33 7.69
N SER A 75 13.31 -8.11 7.39
CA SER A 75 13.77 -6.89 8.06
C SER A 75 12.62 -5.90 8.22
N VAL A 76 12.73 -5.11 9.29
CA VAL A 76 11.84 -3.99 9.59
C VAL A 76 12.69 -2.86 10.13
N GLU A 77 12.55 -1.70 9.52
CA GLU A 77 13.11 -0.45 10.02
C GLU A 77 11.99 0.59 10.12
N LEU A 78 11.86 1.22 11.28
CA LEU A 78 10.97 2.36 11.50
C LEU A 78 11.79 3.43 12.20
N SER A 79 12.06 4.54 11.51
CA SER A 79 12.94 5.59 12.02
C SER A 79 12.20 6.88 12.36
N ARG A 80 11.06 7.15 11.72
CA ARG A 80 10.21 8.32 11.98
C ARG A 80 8.73 7.96 11.80
N TRP A 81 7.85 8.68 12.49
CA TRP A 81 6.38 8.53 12.36
C TRP A 81 5.68 9.86 12.06
N GLY A 82 6.09 10.96 12.71
CA GLY A 82 5.55 12.29 12.43
C GLY A 82 4.06 12.46 12.77
N THR A 83 3.50 13.59 12.32
CA THR A 83 2.06 13.90 12.41
C THR A 83 1.39 13.91 11.04
N GLY A 84 2.17 14.18 10.00
CA GLY A 84 1.79 14.09 8.60
C GLY A 84 2.01 12.68 8.08
N VAL A 85 0.94 11.95 7.84
CA VAL A 85 0.99 10.59 7.32
C VAL A 85 0.93 10.54 5.79
N VAL A 86 1.46 11.56 5.12
CA VAL A 86 1.56 11.61 3.65
C VAL A 86 3.03 11.47 3.25
N GLY A 87 3.30 10.64 2.26
CA GLY A 87 4.65 10.41 1.77
C GLY A 87 4.69 9.53 0.53
N ASP A 88 5.90 9.29 0.05
CA ASP A 88 6.12 8.51 -1.15
C ASP A 88 6.39 7.05 -0.79
N LEU A 89 5.68 6.13 -1.42
CA LEU A 89 5.88 4.70 -1.26
C LEU A 89 6.61 4.13 -2.48
N LYS A 90 7.75 3.48 -2.25
CA LYS A 90 8.47 2.74 -3.26
C LYS A 90 8.34 1.24 -3.02
N VAL A 91 8.01 0.52 -4.09
CA VAL A 91 8.02 -0.95 -4.12
C VAL A 91 9.15 -1.39 -5.04
N SER A 92 10.02 -2.27 -4.58
CA SER A 92 11.18 -2.72 -5.35
C SER A 92 11.51 -4.18 -5.08
N LYS A 93 12.21 -4.81 -6.02
CA LYS A 93 12.77 -6.14 -5.81
C LYS A 93 14.02 -6.03 -4.93
N THR A 94 14.17 -6.98 -4.00
CA THR A 94 15.34 -7.08 -3.12
C THR A 94 16.01 -8.44 -3.29
N ALA A 95 17.10 -8.68 -2.56
CA ALA A 95 17.75 -10.00 -2.53
C ALA A 95 16.84 -11.10 -1.96
N HIS A 96 15.89 -10.73 -1.10
CA HIS A 96 15.05 -11.67 -0.33
C HIS A 96 13.59 -11.73 -0.81
N GLY A 97 13.19 -10.84 -1.73
CA GLY A 97 11.82 -10.79 -2.25
C GLY A 97 11.45 -9.38 -2.70
N VAL A 98 10.55 -8.76 -1.96
CA VAL A 98 9.98 -7.45 -2.24
C VAL A 98 10.21 -6.50 -1.06
N GLY A 99 10.74 -5.33 -1.36
CA GLY A 99 11.00 -4.25 -0.42
C GLY A 99 9.97 -3.14 -0.58
N LEU A 100 9.46 -2.67 0.56
CA LEU A 100 8.65 -1.46 0.69
C LEU A 100 9.48 -0.40 1.40
N GLU A 101 9.51 0.80 0.86
CA GLU A 101 10.19 1.95 1.46
C GLU A 101 9.25 3.14 1.39
N PHE A 102 8.92 3.71 2.55
CA PHE A 102 8.06 4.88 2.65
C PHE A 102 8.86 6.06 3.18
N SER A 103 8.70 7.20 2.52
CA SER A 103 9.41 8.43 2.83
C SER A 103 8.45 9.62 2.91
N GLY A 104 8.25 10.13 4.12
CA GLY A 104 7.50 11.35 4.42
C GLY A 104 7.93 11.89 5.79
N GLU A 105 7.00 12.40 6.60
CA GLU A 105 7.31 12.60 8.02
C GLU A 105 7.47 11.27 8.77
N ALA A 106 6.72 10.25 8.34
CA ALA A 106 7.00 8.86 8.67
C ALA A 106 8.05 8.28 7.72
N MET A 107 8.95 7.45 8.24
CA MET A 107 9.96 6.74 7.45
C MET A 107 10.06 5.31 7.92
N PHE A 108 9.83 4.38 7.01
CA PHE A 108 9.99 2.96 7.28
C PHE A 108 10.47 2.19 6.06
N ARG A 109 11.08 1.04 6.34
CA ARG A 109 11.46 0.03 5.36
C ARG A 109 11.00 -1.34 5.83
N LEU A 110 10.43 -2.12 4.92
CA LEU A 110 10.06 -3.51 5.13
C LEU A 110 10.64 -4.33 4.00
N ASP A 111 11.38 -5.39 4.30
CA ASP A 111 11.76 -6.38 3.30
C ASP A 111 11.11 -7.72 3.66
N GLY A 112 10.27 -8.22 2.76
CA GLY A 112 9.59 -9.50 2.89
C GLY A 112 9.77 -10.36 1.66
N ARG A 113 9.40 -11.64 1.75
CA ARG A 113 9.50 -12.55 0.61
C ARG A 113 8.44 -12.28 -0.44
N TRP A 114 7.23 -11.93 0.01
CA TRP A 114 6.08 -11.70 -0.86
C TRP A 114 5.35 -10.44 -0.46
N LEU A 115 4.76 -9.78 -1.46
CA LEU A 115 3.85 -8.67 -1.27
C LEU A 115 2.49 -9.02 -1.87
N ARG A 116 1.43 -8.86 -1.09
CA ARG A 116 0.06 -9.21 -1.50
C ARG A 116 -0.88 -8.06 -1.24
N VAL A 117 -1.89 -7.91 -2.09
CA VAL A 117 -3.07 -7.09 -1.83
C VAL A 117 -4.07 -7.92 -1.06
N GLU A 118 -4.40 -7.50 0.16
CA GLU A 118 -5.42 -8.16 0.97
C GLU A 118 -6.82 -7.62 0.68
N SER A 119 -6.96 -6.30 0.56
CA SER A 119 -8.23 -5.68 0.17
C SER A 119 -8.03 -4.36 -0.56
N VAL A 120 -9.07 -4.00 -1.35
CA VAL A 120 -9.19 -2.73 -2.06
C VAL A 120 -10.60 -2.20 -1.82
N THR A 121 -10.72 -1.02 -1.23
CA THR A 121 -12.01 -0.44 -0.84
C THR A 121 -12.07 1.04 -1.16
N GLY A 122 -13.18 1.48 -1.74
CA GLY A 122 -13.45 2.90 -1.97
C GLY A 122 -14.27 3.51 -0.84
N TYR A 123 -13.97 4.74 -0.46
CA TYR A 123 -14.74 5.49 0.54
C TYR A 123 -14.78 6.98 0.21
N VAL A 124 -15.69 7.70 0.88
CA VAL A 124 -15.78 9.17 0.82
C VAL A 124 -14.85 9.75 1.87
N ARG A 125 -13.74 10.33 1.44
CA ARG A 125 -12.87 11.11 2.32
C ARG A 125 -13.43 12.54 2.40
N GLY A 126 -13.74 12.97 3.62
CA GLY A 126 -14.13 14.35 3.91
C GLY A 126 -12.93 15.29 3.80
N ALA A 127 -13.20 16.57 3.50
CA ALA A 127 -12.21 17.62 3.68
C ALA A 127 -12.02 17.86 5.19
N PHE A 128 -10.78 17.77 5.66
CA PHE A 128 -10.38 18.22 7.00
C PHE A 128 -9.83 19.64 6.90
#